data_AF-A0A7H8QLF1-F1
#
_entry.id   AF-A0A7H8QLF1-F1
#
_cell.length_a   1.000
_cell.length_b   1.000
_cell.length_c   1.000
_cell.angle_alpha   90.00
_cell.angle_beta   90.00
_cell.angle_gamma   90.00
#
_symmetry.space_group_name_H-M   'P 1'
#
loop_
_entity.id
_entity.type
_entity.pdbx_description
1 polymer ?
#
loop_
_entity_poly.entity_id
_entity_poly.type
_entity_poly.pdbx_seq_one_letter_code
_entity_poly.pdbx_strand_id
1 'polypeptide(L)'
;MNNEIVPEEINMVIGQMMEILEGVDRLADVTSEHIERIKLLGDGPIIINKFQTSLEEFDHWSSRAGNGIKDVGLVAGYFVVRYRYAWILECLQDFINTEQVGQLKNSLNSLTLLSHSFKVRSKSSFPYGGTDTPQHELDRILSETYSLRAPFVALEFAISDTPSLLQQSSTHVLTGIDNVTKVITMLNFIPQSAQNTSDEDDWGLCESEIQEMEHHELCMHAYNWYHERGIWLTEDFHMTVHSWEGTRYHEFPESFDFHFTDWIAPDTIEDIMRTVPSPFGANGETVSITLAFPLRQLVALLQQKRMQVEYDRVALCVAKKQGRRRS
;
A
#
# COMPACT_ATOMS: atom_id res chain seq x y z
N MET A 1 11.57 -1.68 -22.87
CA MET A 1 11.92 -3.11 -22.80
C MET A 1 11.08 -3.69 -21.69
N ASN A 2 10.14 -4.57 -22.00
CA ASN A 2 9.34 -5.27 -21.00
C ASN A 2 10.29 -6.26 -20.31
N ASN A 3 10.61 -6.03 -19.04
CA ASN A 3 11.14 -7.10 -18.21
C ASN A 3 9.95 -8.04 -17.94
N GLU A 4 9.74 -9.00 -18.83
CA GLU A 4 9.02 -10.22 -18.44
C GLU A 4 9.79 -10.81 -17.26
N ILE A 5 9.21 -10.70 -16.07
CA ILE A 5 9.70 -11.41 -14.89
C ILE A 5 9.85 -12.88 -15.30
N VAL A 6 11.08 -13.36 -15.25
CA VAL A 6 11.47 -14.67 -15.77
C VAL A 6 10.74 -15.73 -14.93
N PRO A 7 10.07 -16.72 -15.53
CA PRO A 7 9.36 -17.80 -14.81
C PRO A 7 10.17 -18.50 -13.71
N GLU A 8 11.50 -18.42 -13.77
CA GLU A 8 12.44 -18.94 -12.78
C GLU A 8 12.36 -18.24 -11.42
N GLU A 9 12.21 -16.91 -11.36
CA GLU A 9 12.10 -16.18 -10.10
C GLU A 9 10.80 -16.52 -9.36
N ILE A 10 9.70 -16.69 -10.12
CA ILE A 10 8.41 -17.10 -9.57
C ILE A 10 8.49 -18.53 -9.00
N ASN A 11 9.13 -19.45 -9.72
CA ASN A 11 9.32 -20.83 -9.25
C ASN A 11 10.21 -20.89 -8.01
N MET A 12 11.21 -20.01 -7.91
CA MET A 12 12.07 -19.89 -6.72
C MET A 12 11.28 -19.40 -5.51
N VAL A 13 10.49 -18.32 -5.65
CA VAL A 13 9.64 -17.78 -4.56
C VAL A 13 8.62 -18.83 -4.09
N ILE A 14 7.99 -19.56 -5.03
CA ILE A 14 7.07 -20.65 -4.69
C ILE A 14 7.79 -21.77 -3.94
N GLY A 15 8.99 -22.17 -4.39
CA GLY A 15 9.79 -23.19 -3.72
C GLY A 15 10.12 -22.82 -2.27
N GLN A 16 10.65 -21.61 -2.06
CA GLN A 16 10.98 -21.09 -0.72
C GLN A 16 9.75 -20.93 0.17
N MET A 17 8.62 -20.49 -0.39
CA MET A 17 7.35 -20.43 0.35
C MET A 17 6.93 -21.82 0.83
N MET A 18 7.06 -22.84 -0.02
CA MET A 18 6.69 -24.21 0.35
C MET A 18 7.63 -24.82 1.40
N GLU A 19 8.92 -24.45 1.39
CA GLU A 19 9.87 -24.79 2.45
C GLU A 19 9.52 -24.11 3.78
N ILE A 20 9.16 -22.82 3.77
CA ILE A 20 8.73 -22.12 5.01
C ILE A 20 7.48 -22.77 5.60
N LEU A 21 6.58 -23.25 4.74
CA LEU A 21 5.35 -23.92 5.14
C LEU A 21 5.51 -25.43 5.31
N GLU A 22 6.73 -25.97 5.33
CA GLU A 22 6.96 -27.40 5.56
C GLU A 22 6.33 -27.83 6.90
N GLY A 23 5.56 -28.92 6.89
CA GLY A 23 4.82 -29.41 8.06
C GLY A 23 3.57 -28.59 8.44
N VAL A 24 3.24 -27.52 7.71
CA VAL A 24 1.98 -26.79 7.86
C VAL A 24 0.94 -27.35 6.88
N ASP A 25 -0.04 -28.09 7.38
CA ASP A 25 -1.02 -28.79 6.53
C ASP A 25 -2.34 -28.03 6.32
N ARG A 26 -2.61 -27.01 7.15
CA ARG A 26 -3.84 -26.22 7.13
C ARG A 26 -3.60 -24.82 7.68
N LEU A 27 -4.49 -23.88 7.34
CA LEU A 27 -4.38 -22.49 7.78
C LEU A 27 -4.28 -22.35 9.30
N ALA A 28 -4.99 -23.19 10.07
CA ALA A 28 -4.98 -23.15 11.53
C ALA A 28 -3.58 -23.28 12.16
N ASP A 29 -2.63 -23.90 11.44
CA ASP A 29 -1.26 -24.15 11.89
C ASP A 29 -0.27 -23.08 11.36
N VAL A 30 -0.76 -22.10 10.59
CA VAL A 30 0.04 -20.94 10.15
C VAL A 30 0.24 -19.98 11.31
N THR A 31 1.50 -19.71 11.65
CA THR A 31 1.91 -18.83 12.76
C THR A 31 2.44 -17.50 12.24
N SER A 32 2.63 -16.53 13.15
CA SER A 32 3.28 -15.25 12.83
C SER A 32 4.68 -15.42 12.23
N GLU A 33 5.43 -16.43 12.67
CA GLU A 33 6.76 -16.70 12.14
C GLU A 33 6.74 -17.11 10.67
N HIS A 34 5.79 -17.97 10.28
CA HIS A 34 5.62 -18.34 8.86
C HIS A 34 5.28 -17.11 8.01
N ILE A 35 4.38 -16.26 8.49
CA ILE A 35 3.96 -15.05 7.77
C ILE A 35 5.13 -14.08 7.59
N GLU A 36 5.88 -13.79 8.65
CA GLU A 36 7.02 -12.88 8.58
C GLU A 36 8.12 -13.42 7.66
N ARG A 37 8.40 -14.73 7.68
CA ARG A 37 9.34 -15.35 6.73
C ARG A 37 8.84 -15.26 5.28
N ILE A 38 7.54 -15.45 5.05
CA ILE A 38 6.95 -15.34 3.70
C ILE A 38 7.03 -13.91 3.19
N LYS A 39 6.81 -12.89 4.04
CA LYS A 39 6.94 -11.47 3.66
C LYS A 39 8.34 -11.11 3.12
N LEU A 40 9.37 -11.88 3.49
CA LEU A 40 10.75 -11.67 3.04
C LEU A 40 11.04 -12.25 1.64
N LEU A 41 10.15 -13.09 1.10
CA LEU A 41 10.38 -13.74 -0.19
C LEU A 41 10.12 -12.82 -1.39
N GLY A 42 9.39 -11.72 -1.19
CA GLY A 42 9.05 -10.82 -2.28
C GLY A 42 8.40 -9.53 -1.82
N ASP A 43 8.54 -8.50 -2.64
CA ASP A 43 8.03 -7.15 -2.35
C ASP A 43 6.51 -7.00 -2.64
N GLY A 44 5.95 -7.96 -3.37
CA GLY A 44 4.52 -8.08 -3.68
C GLY A 44 3.74 -9.00 -2.72
N PRO A 45 2.41 -9.07 -2.85
CA PRO A 45 1.61 -10.00 -2.08
C PRO A 45 1.86 -11.43 -2.58
N ILE A 46 2.01 -12.34 -1.65
CA ILE A 46 2.28 -13.75 -1.92
C ILE A 46 1.01 -14.54 -1.64
N ILE A 47 0.53 -15.23 -2.68
CA ILE A 47 -0.63 -16.11 -2.59
C ILE A 47 -0.16 -17.47 -2.09
N ILE A 48 -0.60 -17.86 -0.89
CA ILE A 48 -0.39 -19.20 -0.37
C ILE A 48 -1.48 -20.11 -0.96
N ASN A 49 -1.15 -20.76 -2.07
CA ASN A 49 -2.03 -21.70 -2.75
C ASN A 49 -2.05 -23.11 -2.12
N LYS A 50 -1.35 -23.31 -1.00
CA LYS A 50 -1.23 -24.60 -0.29
C LYS A 50 -2.53 -25.04 0.37
N PHE A 51 -3.36 -24.09 0.83
CA PHE A 51 -4.64 -24.36 1.47
C PHE A 51 -5.73 -23.58 0.75
N GLN A 52 -6.81 -24.26 0.40
CA GLN A 52 -8.05 -23.60 -0.02
C GLN A 52 -8.82 -23.23 1.24
N THR A 53 -9.13 -21.94 1.40
CA THR A 53 -9.60 -21.38 2.67
C THR A 53 -10.93 -20.65 2.46
N SER A 54 -11.92 -20.99 3.27
CA SER A 54 -13.18 -20.24 3.34
C SER A 54 -13.05 -18.94 4.16
N LEU A 55 -13.97 -17.98 3.98
CA LEU A 55 -13.99 -16.75 4.80
C LEU A 55 -14.12 -17.08 6.29
N GLU A 56 -14.95 -18.06 6.64
CA GLU A 56 -15.18 -18.49 8.02
C GLU A 56 -13.91 -19.08 8.67
N GLU A 57 -13.14 -19.89 7.93
CA GLU A 57 -11.86 -20.42 8.41
C GLU A 57 -10.81 -19.31 8.57
N PHE A 58 -10.79 -18.34 7.65
CA PHE A 58 -9.91 -17.18 7.76
C PHE A 58 -10.22 -16.33 8.99
N ASP A 59 -11.50 -16.03 9.24
CA ASP A 59 -11.93 -15.24 10.41
C ASP A 59 -11.61 -15.98 11.73
N HIS A 60 -11.82 -17.30 11.74
CA HIS A 60 -11.48 -18.14 12.91
C HIS A 60 -9.97 -18.21 13.16
N TRP A 61 -9.17 -18.27 12.10
CA TRP A 61 -7.71 -18.17 12.22
C TRP A 61 -7.29 -16.78 12.70
N SER A 62 -7.82 -15.71 12.10
CA SER A 62 -7.48 -14.32 12.40
C SER A 62 -7.80 -13.94 13.85
N SER A 63 -8.89 -14.45 14.40
CA SER A 63 -9.26 -14.26 15.82
C SER A 63 -8.42 -15.09 16.80
N ARG A 64 -7.54 -15.97 16.32
CA ARG A 64 -6.71 -16.88 17.11
C ARG A 64 -5.23 -16.76 16.77
N ALA A 65 -4.71 -17.70 15.97
CA ALA A 65 -3.30 -17.76 15.60
C ALA A 65 -2.87 -16.54 14.76
N GLY A 66 -3.82 -15.93 14.05
CA GLY A 66 -3.66 -14.70 13.29
C GLY A 66 -3.85 -13.41 14.09
N ASN A 67 -4.14 -13.48 15.40
CA ASN A 67 -4.42 -12.27 16.17
C ASN A 67 -3.17 -11.40 16.25
N GLY A 68 -3.29 -10.13 15.85
CA GLY A 68 -2.17 -9.18 15.78
C GLY A 68 -1.22 -9.40 14.59
N ILE A 69 -1.45 -10.40 13.74
CA ILE A 69 -0.75 -10.55 12.46
C ILE A 69 -1.36 -9.56 11.46
N LYS A 70 -0.54 -8.61 11.01
CA LYS A 70 -0.91 -7.63 10.00
C LYS A 70 -0.56 -8.12 8.61
N ASP A 71 -1.17 -7.47 7.61
CA ASP A 71 -0.84 -7.65 6.20
C ASP A 71 -1.08 -9.08 5.74
N VAL A 72 -2.25 -9.61 6.08
CA VAL A 72 -2.74 -10.89 5.61
C VAL A 72 -4.18 -10.71 5.16
N GLY A 73 -4.66 -11.58 4.29
CA GLY A 73 -6.03 -11.50 3.79
C GLY A 73 -6.45 -12.77 3.09
N LEU A 74 -7.73 -12.79 2.70
CA LEU A 74 -8.28 -13.82 1.86
C LEU A 74 -8.69 -13.19 0.52
N VAL A 75 -8.27 -13.79 -0.59
CA VAL A 75 -8.76 -13.38 -1.92
C VAL A 75 -9.06 -14.59 -2.79
N ALA A 76 -10.27 -14.63 -3.35
CA ALA A 76 -10.79 -15.75 -4.13
C ALA A 76 -10.65 -17.12 -3.43
N GLY A 77 -10.73 -17.15 -2.09
CA GLY A 77 -10.57 -18.38 -1.30
C GLY A 77 -9.11 -18.81 -1.08
N TYR A 78 -8.15 -17.97 -1.45
CA TYR A 78 -6.74 -18.19 -1.16
C TYR A 78 -6.25 -17.27 -0.05
N PHE A 79 -5.42 -17.82 0.83
CA PHE A 79 -4.76 -17.05 1.86
C PHE A 79 -3.62 -16.24 1.22
N VAL A 80 -3.58 -14.94 1.50
CA VAL A 80 -2.65 -14.00 0.90
C VAL A 80 -1.87 -13.31 2.00
N VAL A 81 -0.55 -13.41 1.94
CA VAL A 81 0.35 -12.56 2.73
C VAL A 81 0.56 -11.29 1.93
N ARG A 82 0.05 -10.18 2.47
CA ARG A 82 0.12 -8.86 1.85
C ARG A 82 1.46 -8.19 2.18
N TYR A 83 1.89 -7.41 1.20
CA TYR A 83 3.06 -6.53 1.06
C TYR A 83 3.96 -6.28 2.29
N ARG A 84 5.27 -6.31 2.00
CA ARG A 84 6.32 -5.55 2.71
C ARG A 84 5.99 -4.05 2.86
N TYR A 85 5.26 -3.50 1.89
CA TYR A 85 4.78 -2.11 1.81
C TYR A 85 3.34 -1.90 2.27
N ALA A 86 2.75 -2.81 3.04
CA ALA A 86 1.36 -2.66 3.47
C ALA A 86 1.11 -1.38 4.29
N TRP A 87 2.15 -0.89 4.96
CA TRP A 87 2.16 0.40 5.65
C TRP A 87 1.88 1.60 4.73
N ILE A 88 2.22 1.52 3.43
CA ILE A 88 1.85 2.54 2.43
C ILE A 88 0.33 2.59 2.27
N LEU A 89 -0.34 1.44 2.37
CA LEU A 89 -1.79 1.35 2.20
C LEU A 89 -2.51 1.94 3.40
N GLU A 90 -2.01 1.62 4.60
CA GLU A 90 -2.45 2.27 5.83
C GLU A 90 -2.25 3.78 5.73
N CYS A 91 -1.08 4.24 5.27
CA CYS A 91 -0.80 5.67 5.08
C CYS A 91 -1.80 6.33 4.13
N LEU A 92 -2.16 5.65 3.02
CA LEU A 92 -3.14 6.15 2.07
C LEU A 92 -4.56 6.16 2.64
N GLN A 93 -4.91 5.20 3.49
CA GLN A 93 -6.18 5.19 4.22
C GLN A 93 -6.25 6.35 5.23
N ASP A 94 -5.15 6.66 5.90
CA ASP A 94 -5.06 7.83 6.77
C ASP A 94 -5.15 9.13 5.94
N PHE A 95 -4.48 9.16 4.78
CA PHE A 95 -4.49 10.29 3.85
C PHE A 95 -5.91 10.66 3.38
N ILE A 96 -6.75 9.69 3.01
CA ILE A 96 -8.13 9.99 2.56
C ILE A 96 -9.02 10.61 3.66
N ASN A 97 -8.59 10.51 4.92
CA ASN A 97 -9.27 11.06 6.08
C ASN A 97 -8.70 12.42 6.53
N THR A 98 -7.68 12.94 5.84
CA THR A 98 -7.09 14.26 6.12
C THR A 98 -8.03 15.41 5.79
N GLU A 99 -7.79 16.56 6.43
CA GLU A 99 -8.52 17.79 6.16
C GLU A 99 -8.38 18.23 4.69
N GLN A 100 -7.20 18.11 4.11
CA GLN A 100 -6.92 18.51 2.72
C GLN A 100 -7.72 17.67 1.72
N VAL A 101 -7.82 16.36 1.95
CA VAL A 101 -8.73 15.52 1.14
C VAL A 101 -10.20 15.86 1.45
N GLY A 102 -10.53 16.29 2.67
CA GLY A 102 -11.81 16.89 3.01
C GLY A 102 -12.13 18.16 2.20
N GLN A 103 -11.16 19.04 1.98
CA GLN A 103 -11.32 20.23 1.15
C GLN A 103 -11.54 19.86 -0.33
N LEU A 104 -10.78 18.88 -0.84
CA LEU A 104 -11.02 18.31 -2.17
C LEU A 104 -12.44 17.71 -2.29
N LYS A 105 -12.90 16.96 -1.29
CA LYS A 105 -14.28 16.44 -1.19
C LYS A 105 -15.30 17.58 -1.26
N ASN A 106 -15.08 18.67 -0.53
CA ASN A 106 -15.99 19.82 -0.52
C ASN A 106 -16.03 20.54 -1.88
N SER A 107 -14.88 20.71 -2.53
CA SER A 107 -14.82 21.25 -3.90
C SER A 107 -15.58 20.38 -4.90
N LEU A 108 -15.46 19.05 -4.78
CA LEU A 108 -16.25 18.12 -5.60
C LEU A 108 -17.75 18.18 -5.27
N ASN A 109 -18.13 18.33 -4.00
CA ASN A 109 -19.53 18.53 -3.60
C ASN A 109 -20.14 19.81 -4.21
N SER A 110 -19.34 20.80 -4.60
CA SER A 110 -19.85 21.97 -5.33
C SER A 110 -20.23 21.67 -6.79
N LEU A 111 -19.74 20.54 -7.34
CA LEU A 111 -20.05 20.09 -8.70
C LEU A 111 -21.32 19.28 -8.81
N THR A 112 -21.84 18.71 -7.72
CA THR A 112 -23.07 17.90 -7.78
C THR A 112 -23.92 17.96 -6.54
N LEU A 113 -25.17 17.55 -6.72
CA LEU A 113 -26.11 17.25 -5.63
C LEU A 113 -25.85 15.88 -4.98
N LEU A 114 -24.80 15.14 -5.38
CA LEU A 114 -24.57 13.75 -5.01
C LEU A 114 -23.30 13.58 -4.17
N SER A 115 -23.29 12.49 -3.40
CA SER A 115 -22.21 12.10 -2.50
C SER A 115 -21.00 11.56 -3.27
N HIS A 116 -19.80 12.03 -2.95
CA HIS A 116 -18.55 11.54 -3.53
C HIS A 116 -17.94 10.46 -2.63
N SER A 117 -17.34 9.43 -3.23
CA SER A 117 -16.60 8.40 -2.51
C SER A 117 -15.13 8.42 -2.89
N PHE A 118 -14.25 8.50 -1.88
CA PHE A 118 -12.82 8.28 -2.04
C PHE A 118 -12.53 6.86 -1.60
N LYS A 119 -11.94 6.05 -2.49
CA LYS A 119 -11.61 4.66 -2.18
C LYS A 119 -10.17 4.39 -2.57
N VAL A 120 -9.38 3.91 -1.62
CA VAL A 120 -8.02 3.41 -1.81
C VAL A 120 -8.10 1.98 -2.35
N ARG A 121 -7.41 1.70 -3.47
CA ARG A 121 -7.42 0.37 -4.12
C ARG A 121 -6.02 -0.10 -4.45
N SER A 122 -5.70 -1.36 -4.15
CA SER A 122 -4.44 -2.03 -4.51
C SER A 122 -4.51 -2.77 -5.83
N LYS A 123 -3.43 -2.69 -6.61
CA LYS A 123 -3.00 -3.82 -7.47
C LYS A 123 -1.53 -4.18 -7.21
N SER A 124 -1.22 -5.47 -7.35
CA SER A 124 0.14 -6.02 -7.26
C SER A 124 0.73 -6.38 -8.61
N SER A 125 2.05 -6.39 -8.70
CA SER A 125 2.85 -6.82 -9.85
C SER A 125 2.89 -8.33 -10.11
N PHE A 126 2.20 -9.17 -9.33
CA PHE A 126 2.27 -10.61 -9.53
C PHE A 126 1.45 -11.08 -10.76
N PRO A 127 2.07 -11.83 -11.70
CA PRO A 127 1.45 -12.21 -12.97
C PRO A 127 0.37 -13.31 -12.85
N TYR A 128 0.27 -13.99 -11.69
CA TYR A 128 -0.87 -14.85 -11.38
C TYR A 128 -2.00 -14.03 -10.80
N GLY A 129 -2.71 -13.33 -11.69
CA GLY A 129 -4.04 -12.79 -11.45
C GLY A 129 -4.16 -12.09 -10.10
N GLY A 130 -3.53 -10.92 -9.96
CA GLY A 130 -3.90 -9.95 -8.93
C GLY A 130 -5.41 -9.88 -8.89
N THR A 131 -6.00 -10.58 -7.92
CA THR A 131 -7.39 -11.01 -7.98
C THR A 131 -8.27 -9.79 -8.09
N ASP A 132 -8.93 -9.67 -9.24
CA ASP A 132 -9.83 -8.58 -9.54
C ASP A 132 -11.03 -8.63 -8.58
N THR A 133 -11.00 -7.79 -7.55
CA THR A 133 -12.21 -7.20 -6.97
C THR A 133 -12.47 -5.72 -7.30
N PRO A 134 -11.82 -5.03 -8.27
CA PRO A 134 -12.18 -3.64 -8.56
C PRO A 134 -13.58 -3.50 -9.17
N GLN A 135 -13.99 -4.42 -10.07
CA GLN A 135 -15.15 -4.20 -10.93
C GLN A 135 -16.48 -4.45 -10.21
N HIS A 136 -16.65 -5.59 -9.54
CA HIS A 136 -17.92 -5.91 -8.85
C HIS A 136 -18.25 -4.98 -7.68
N GLU A 137 -17.25 -4.48 -6.95
CA GLU A 137 -17.47 -3.54 -5.85
C GLU A 137 -17.72 -2.11 -6.37
N LEU A 138 -17.10 -1.72 -7.49
CA LEU A 138 -17.36 -0.45 -8.18
C LEU A 138 -18.78 -0.43 -8.76
N ASP A 139 -19.16 -1.48 -9.47
CA ASP A 139 -20.48 -1.65 -10.07
C ASP A 139 -21.57 -1.71 -9.00
N ARG A 140 -21.31 -2.38 -7.86
CA ARG A 140 -22.24 -2.40 -6.72
C ARG A 140 -22.45 -1.00 -6.13
N ILE A 141 -21.38 -0.27 -5.81
CA ILE A 141 -21.47 1.07 -5.22
C ILE A 141 -22.16 2.06 -6.17
N LEU A 142 -21.86 2.00 -7.47
CA LEU A 142 -22.48 2.86 -8.49
C LEU A 142 -23.94 2.47 -8.75
N SER A 143 -24.30 1.18 -8.63
CA SER A 143 -25.69 0.71 -8.73
C SER A 143 -26.54 1.04 -7.49
N GLU A 144 -25.93 1.06 -6.30
CA GLU A 144 -26.60 1.31 -5.02
C GLU A 144 -26.79 2.82 -4.74
N THR A 145 -25.98 3.69 -5.35
CA THR A 145 -25.82 5.09 -4.91
C THR A 145 -25.98 6.13 -6.03
N TYR A 146 -27.02 6.06 -6.88
CA TYR A 146 -27.60 7.14 -7.72
C TYR A 146 -27.57 7.04 -9.26
N SER A 147 -28.59 7.68 -9.85
CA SER A 147 -28.83 7.92 -11.28
C SER A 147 -27.83 8.89 -11.92
N LEU A 148 -27.38 8.53 -13.13
CA LEU A 148 -26.93 9.37 -14.26
C LEU A 148 -26.61 10.85 -13.93
N ARG A 149 -25.30 11.19 -13.88
CA ARG A 149 -24.62 12.52 -13.87
C ARG A 149 -23.94 12.94 -12.55
N ALA A 150 -22.90 12.23 -12.12
CA ALA A 150 -21.97 12.70 -11.08
C ALA A 150 -20.49 12.60 -11.51
N PRO A 151 -19.58 13.50 -11.09
CA PRO A 151 -18.15 13.28 -11.16
C PRO A 151 -17.75 12.31 -10.05
N PHE A 152 -16.84 11.41 -10.39
CA PHE A 152 -16.32 10.39 -9.49
C PHE A 152 -14.80 10.53 -9.45
N VAL A 153 -14.23 10.66 -8.26
CA VAL A 153 -12.77 10.68 -8.08
C VAL A 153 -12.36 9.39 -7.39
N ALA A 154 -11.63 8.53 -8.11
CA ALA A 154 -11.00 7.35 -7.55
C ALA A 154 -9.52 7.63 -7.27
N LEU A 155 -9.02 7.13 -6.15
CA LEU A 155 -7.59 7.11 -5.86
C LEU A 155 -7.12 5.67 -5.96
N GLU A 156 -6.42 5.37 -7.04
CA GLU A 156 -5.87 4.03 -7.24
C GLU A 156 -4.40 4.04 -6.85
N PHE A 157 -3.95 2.94 -6.27
CA PHE A 157 -2.54 2.75 -6.03
C PHE A 157 -2.14 1.40 -6.60
N ALA A 158 -0.92 1.32 -7.09
CA ALA A 158 -0.29 0.05 -7.34
C ALA A 158 1.11 0.06 -6.75
N ILE A 159 1.49 -1.08 -6.23
CA ILE A 159 2.89 -1.35 -5.94
C ILE A 159 3.35 -2.22 -7.09
N SER A 160 4.12 -1.62 -7.99
CA SER A 160 4.61 -2.29 -9.18
C SER A 160 5.94 -1.71 -9.62
N ASP A 161 6.79 -2.61 -10.08
CA ASP A 161 7.98 -2.34 -10.87
C ASP A 161 7.69 -1.73 -12.26
N THR A 162 6.44 -1.77 -12.76
CA THR A 162 6.08 -1.23 -14.08
C THR A 162 4.82 -0.35 -14.10
N PRO A 163 4.88 0.87 -14.68
CA PRO A 163 3.71 1.72 -14.89
C PRO A 163 2.61 1.11 -15.78
N SER A 164 2.94 0.08 -16.56
CA SER A 164 2.02 -0.57 -17.49
C SER A 164 0.84 -1.27 -16.80
N LEU A 165 1.09 -1.85 -15.62
CA LEU A 165 0.06 -2.50 -14.81
C LEU A 165 -0.93 -1.51 -14.22
N LEU A 166 -0.47 -0.30 -13.86
CA LEU A 166 -1.34 0.81 -13.45
C LEU A 166 -2.27 1.23 -14.59
N GLN A 167 -1.73 1.39 -15.80
CA GLN A 167 -2.55 1.76 -16.96
C GLN A 167 -3.61 0.70 -17.27
N GLN A 168 -3.24 -0.59 -17.28
CA GLN A 168 -4.20 -1.67 -17.49
C GLN A 168 -5.29 -1.70 -16.41
N SER A 169 -4.91 -1.57 -15.14
CA SER A 169 -5.83 -1.51 -14.00
C SER A 169 -6.88 -0.42 -14.16
N SER A 170 -6.44 0.80 -14.48
CA SER A 170 -7.32 1.95 -14.48
C SER A 170 -8.17 2.06 -15.74
N THR A 171 -7.75 1.45 -16.86
CA THR A 171 -8.57 1.38 -18.08
C THR A 171 -9.93 0.71 -17.83
N HIS A 172 -9.95 -0.34 -16.99
CA HIS A 172 -11.19 -1.02 -16.60
C HIS A 172 -12.12 -0.16 -15.73
N VAL A 173 -11.57 0.79 -14.98
CA VAL A 173 -12.33 1.70 -14.12
C VAL A 173 -12.88 2.90 -14.91
N LEU A 174 -12.21 3.26 -16.00
CA LEU A 174 -12.67 4.29 -16.92
C LEU A 174 -13.80 3.79 -17.82
N THR A 175 -13.72 2.54 -18.27
CA THR A 175 -14.80 1.87 -18.98
C THR A 175 -15.98 1.58 -18.04
N GLY A 176 -17.23 1.77 -18.47
CA GLY A 176 -18.41 1.26 -17.75
C GLY A 176 -19.54 2.24 -17.41
N ILE A 177 -19.34 3.57 -17.42
CA ILE A 177 -20.48 4.51 -17.23
C ILE A 177 -20.33 5.76 -18.09
N ASP A 178 -21.26 5.94 -19.03
CA ASP A 178 -21.39 7.15 -19.82
C ASP A 178 -21.85 8.34 -18.95
N ASN A 179 -21.28 9.53 -19.19
CA ASN A 179 -21.63 10.80 -18.53
C ASN A 179 -21.14 10.98 -17.06
N VAL A 180 -20.06 10.29 -16.67
CA VAL A 180 -19.35 10.51 -15.39
C VAL A 180 -17.95 11.06 -15.68
N THR A 181 -17.62 12.23 -15.13
CA THR A 181 -16.23 12.73 -15.15
C THR A 181 -15.43 11.93 -14.12
N LYS A 182 -14.57 11.03 -14.60
CA LYS A 182 -13.70 10.21 -13.76
C LYS A 182 -12.33 10.86 -13.65
N VAL A 183 -11.91 11.17 -12.43
CA VAL A 183 -10.51 11.52 -12.14
C VAL A 183 -9.92 10.36 -11.37
N ILE A 184 -8.92 9.69 -11.95
CA ILE A 184 -8.15 8.66 -11.27
C ILE A 184 -6.77 9.25 -11.00
N THR A 185 -6.36 9.37 -9.74
CA THR A 185 -4.93 9.59 -9.42
C THR A 185 -4.32 8.25 -9.09
N MET A 186 -3.24 7.90 -9.78
CA MET A 186 -2.54 6.64 -9.63
C MET A 186 -1.14 6.88 -9.07
N LEU A 187 -0.78 6.10 -8.06
CA LEU A 187 0.56 6.14 -7.46
C LEU A 187 1.25 4.80 -7.75
N ASN A 188 2.42 4.85 -8.38
CA ASN A 188 3.29 3.69 -8.50
C ASN A 188 4.36 3.74 -7.42
N PHE A 189 4.64 2.61 -6.76
CA PHE A 189 5.75 2.49 -5.82
C PHE A 189 6.73 1.42 -6.32
N ILE A 190 7.97 1.82 -6.58
CA ILE A 190 9.05 0.95 -7.05
C ILE A 190 10.08 0.78 -5.93
N PRO A 191 10.20 -0.41 -5.32
CA PRO A 191 11.25 -0.74 -4.38
C PRO A 191 12.65 -0.53 -4.97
N GLN A 192 13.57 0.09 -4.23
CA GLN A 192 14.95 0.29 -4.69
C GLN A 192 15.99 -0.56 -3.95
N SER A 193 15.67 -1.13 -2.80
CA SER A 193 16.57 -2.07 -2.10
C SER A 193 15.82 -3.00 -1.15
N ALA A 194 16.32 -4.24 -1.04
CA ALA A 194 15.99 -5.12 0.07
C ALA A 194 17.15 -5.10 1.06
N GLN A 195 16.95 -4.60 2.28
CA GLN A 195 17.93 -4.77 3.34
C GLN A 195 17.62 -6.01 4.17
N ASN A 196 18.66 -6.78 4.48
CA ASN A 196 18.60 -7.95 5.33
C ASN A 196 19.06 -7.55 6.74
N THR A 197 18.15 -7.56 7.70
CA THR A 197 18.55 -7.69 9.12
C THR A 197 18.98 -9.11 9.39
N SER A 198 19.99 -9.29 10.24
CA SER A 198 20.38 -10.62 10.71
C SER A 198 19.95 -10.81 12.16
N ASP A 199 19.50 -12.02 12.49
CA ASP A 199 19.31 -12.39 13.89
C ASP A 199 20.63 -12.31 14.70
N GLU A 200 21.76 -12.32 13.98
CA GLU A 200 23.12 -12.21 14.51
C GLU A 200 23.59 -10.76 14.74
N ASP A 201 22.72 -9.75 14.56
CA ASP A 201 23.13 -8.34 14.72
C ASP A 201 23.63 -8.06 16.15
N ASP A 202 24.94 -7.89 16.30
CA ASP A 202 25.62 -7.64 17.57
C ASP A 202 25.56 -6.14 17.90
N TRP A 203 24.51 -5.75 18.63
CA TRP A 203 24.31 -4.37 19.10
C TRP A 203 25.39 -3.89 20.08
N GLY A 204 26.45 -4.67 20.31
CA GLY A 204 27.51 -4.37 21.27
C GLY A 204 27.03 -4.49 22.71
N LEU A 205 25.99 -5.30 22.93
CA LEU A 205 25.39 -5.59 24.22
C LEU A 205 25.46 -7.10 24.47
N CYS A 206 25.82 -7.49 25.70
CA CYS A 206 25.70 -8.88 26.10
C CYS A 206 24.24 -9.26 26.36
N GLU A 207 23.98 -10.56 26.46
CA GLU A 207 22.63 -11.09 26.64
C GLU A 207 21.95 -10.55 27.92
N SER A 208 22.68 -10.43 29.03
CA SER A 208 22.13 -9.86 30.27
C SER A 208 21.75 -8.38 30.10
N GLU A 209 22.55 -7.59 29.37
CA GLU A 209 22.22 -6.19 29.09
C GLU A 209 20.94 -6.07 28.26
N ILE A 210 20.79 -6.91 27.24
CA ILE A 210 19.57 -6.96 26.41
C ILE A 210 18.33 -7.31 27.25
N GLN A 211 18.45 -8.26 28.19
CA GLN A 211 17.33 -8.71 29.01
C GLN A 211 16.95 -7.72 30.12
N GLU A 212 17.94 -7.03 30.70
CA GLU A 212 17.75 -6.12 31.84
C GLU A 212 17.43 -4.68 31.42
N MET A 213 17.87 -4.25 30.23
CA MET A 213 17.62 -2.90 29.73
C MET A 213 16.13 -2.66 29.49
N GLU A 214 15.68 -1.45 29.84
CA GLU A 214 14.31 -1.01 29.59
C GLU A 214 14.03 -1.02 28.07
N HIS A 215 12.80 -1.39 27.69
CA HIS A 215 12.48 -1.67 26.29
C HIS A 215 12.64 -0.45 25.39
N HIS A 216 12.19 0.72 25.83
CA HIS A 216 12.34 1.94 25.06
C HIS A 216 13.81 2.37 24.93
N GLU A 217 14.59 2.25 26.01
CA GLU A 217 16.04 2.49 25.98
C GLU A 217 16.75 1.56 24.99
N LEU A 218 16.42 0.26 25.00
CA LEU A 218 17.00 -0.72 24.08
C LEU A 218 16.57 -0.48 22.63
N CYS A 219 15.33 -0.05 22.38
CA CYS A 219 14.89 0.38 21.06
C CYS A 219 15.69 1.58 20.54
N MET A 220 15.95 2.57 21.39
CA MET A 220 16.77 3.73 21.01
C MET A 220 18.22 3.33 20.73
N HIS A 221 18.79 2.43 21.54
CA HIS A 221 20.13 1.90 21.33
C HIS A 221 20.24 1.14 20.00
N ALA A 222 19.33 0.20 19.74
CA ALA A 222 19.30 -0.58 18.51
C ALA A 222 19.09 0.32 17.27
N TYR A 223 18.19 1.30 17.36
CA TYR A 223 17.95 2.29 16.32
C TYR A 223 19.24 3.04 15.96
N ASN A 224 19.94 3.59 16.97
CA ASN A 224 21.20 4.29 16.75
C ASN A 224 22.28 3.36 16.16
N TRP A 225 22.38 2.13 16.67
CA TRP A 225 23.36 1.16 16.19
C TRP A 225 23.20 0.85 14.69
N TYR A 226 21.95 0.66 14.23
CA TYR A 226 21.66 0.44 12.81
C TYR A 226 22.01 1.67 11.98
N HIS A 227 21.59 2.86 12.41
CA HIS A 227 21.70 4.08 11.61
C HIS A 227 23.14 4.59 11.52
N GLU A 228 23.95 4.43 12.57
CA GLU A 228 25.40 4.69 12.54
C GLU A 228 26.14 3.84 11.49
N ARG A 229 25.57 2.69 11.12
CA ARG A 229 26.12 1.76 10.13
C ARG A 229 25.47 1.90 8.75
N GLY A 230 24.55 2.86 8.59
CA GLY A 230 23.77 3.03 7.36
C GLY A 230 22.83 1.87 7.06
N ILE A 231 22.48 1.08 8.09
CA ILE A 231 21.49 0.02 8.00
C ILE A 231 20.12 0.64 8.32
N TRP A 232 19.17 0.42 7.43
CA TRP A 232 17.81 0.91 7.53
C TRP A 232 16.86 -0.27 7.41
N LEU A 233 15.92 -0.34 8.35
CA LEU A 233 15.03 -1.47 8.46
C LEU A 233 13.86 -1.39 7.50
N THR A 234 13.56 -0.22 6.95
CA THR A 234 12.64 0.02 5.84
C THR A 234 13.38 0.11 4.51
N GLU A 235 12.68 0.16 3.38
CA GLU A 235 13.31 0.25 2.06
C GLU A 235 13.22 1.67 1.48
N ASP A 236 14.17 2.01 0.63
CA ASP A 236 14.02 3.09 -0.34
C ASP A 236 12.98 2.70 -1.39
N PHE A 237 12.20 3.68 -1.84
CA PHE A 237 11.23 3.48 -2.92
C PHE A 237 11.06 4.74 -3.77
N HIS A 238 10.73 4.53 -5.04
CA HIS A 238 10.38 5.61 -5.96
C HIS A 238 8.88 5.68 -6.16
N MET A 239 8.32 6.88 -6.11
CA MET A 239 6.91 7.15 -6.35
C MET A 239 6.71 7.96 -7.63
N THR A 240 5.91 7.45 -8.56
CA THR A 240 5.42 8.23 -9.70
C THR A 240 3.94 8.54 -9.56
N VAL A 241 3.52 9.70 -10.08
CA VAL A 241 2.12 10.12 -10.06
C VAL A 241 1.57 10.16 -11.47
N HIS A 242 0.40 9.59 -11.65
CA HIS A 242 -0.28 9.55 -12.93
C HIS A 242 -1.74 9.93 -12.72
N SER A 243 -2.41 10.42 -13.77
CA SER A 243 -3.84 10.65 -13.71
C SER A 243 -4.58 10.32 -14.99
N TRP A 244 -5.85 9.97 -14.84
CA TRP A 244 -6.79 9.89 -15.95
C TRP A 244 -7.93 10.89 -15.77
N GLU A 245 -8.31 11.56 -16.86
CA GLU A 245 -9.53 12.34 -16.98
C GLU A 245 -10.36 11.79 -18.14
N GLY A 246 -11.42 11.03 -17.82
CA GLY A 246 -12.14 10.27 -18.84
C GLY A 246 -11.19 9.33 -19.58
N THR A 247 -11.04 9.48 -20.91
CA THR A 247 -10.12 8.65 -21.70
C THR A 247 -8.72 9.26 -21.88
N ARG A 248 -8.43 10.40 -21.25
CA ARG A 248 -7.13 11.08 -21.37
C ARG A 248 -6.21 10.67 -20.23
N TYR A 249 -5.07 10.08 -20.58
CA TYR A 249 -3.99 9.76 -19.66
C TYR A 249 -3.02 10.95 -19.56
N HIS A 250 -2.60 11.24 -18.34
CA HIS A 250 -1.60 12.24 -18.03
C HIS A 250 -0.59 11.65 -17.05
N GLU A 251 0.66 11.58 -17.47
CA GLU A 251 1.79 11.34 -16.58
C GLU A 251 2.27 12.67 -16.04
N PHE A 252 2.43 12.76 -14.71
CA PHE A 252 3.03 13.94 -14.12
C PHE A 252 4.55 13.84 -14.21
N PRO A 253 5.25 14.92 -14.57
CA PRO A 253 6.71 14.94 -14.56
C PRO A 253 7.28 14.80 -13.15
N GLU A 254 6.50 15.12 -12.12
CA GLU A 254 6.88 14.95 -10.73
C GLU A 254 6.96 13.47 -10.34
N SER A 255 8.17 13.04 -10.01
CA SER A 255 8.47 11.77 -9.39
C SER A 255 9.26 11.98 -8.10
N PHE A 256 9.10 11.10 -7.13
CA PHE A 256 9.64 11.27 -5.79
C PHE A 256 10.47 10.06 -5.41
N ASP A 257 11.76 10.26 -5.23
CA ASP A 257 12.65 9.27 -4.65
C ASP A 257 12.63 9.42 -3.13
N PHE A 258 12.11 8.42 -2.44
CA PHE A 258 12.12 8.36 -0.99
C PHE A 258 13.40 7.66 -0.55
N HIS A 259 14.40 8.46 -0.19
CA HIS A 259 15.64 7.98 0.42
C HIS A 259 15.65 8.20 1.93
N PHE A 260 16.38 7.36 2.66
CA PHE A 260 16.54 7.55 4.11
C PHE A 260 17.35 8.78 4.50
N THR A 261 18.35 9.11 3.70
CA THR A 261 19.25 10.23 3.98
C THR A 261 18.67 11.56 3.51
N ASP A 262 17.67 11.51 2.62
CA ASP A 262 17.22 12.69 1.89
C ASP A 262 15.72 12.90 2.11
N TRP A 263 15.40 13.88 2.94
CA TRP A 263 14.02 14.30 3.16
C TRP A 263 13.55 15.18 2.01
N ILE A 264 12.42 14.82 1.41
CA ILE A 264 11.72 15.64 0.43
C ILE A 264 11.06 16.79 1.20
N ALA A 265 11.58 17.99 0.98
CA ALA A 265 11.09 19.21 1.60
C ALA A 265 9.64 19.49 1.11
N PRO A 266 8.61 19.48 1.97
CA PRO A 266 7.21 19.57 1.51
C PRO A 266 6.89 20.86 0.75
N ASP A 267 7.62 21.94 1.01
CA ASP A 267 7.50 23.23 0.34
C ASP A 267 7.98 23.22 -1.12
N THR A 268 8.77 22.23 -1.53
CA THR A 268 9.18 22.05 -2.94
C THR A 268 8.15 21.27 -3.76
N ILE A 269 7.10 20.76 -3.11
CA ILE A 269 6.06 19.95 -3.73
C ILE A 269 4.84 20.82 -4.02
N GLU A 270 4.41 20.84 -5.28
CA GLU A 270 3.17 21.48 -5.69
C GLU A 270 2.00 20.49 -5.64
N ASP A 271 0.84 20.97 -5.22
CA ASP A 271 -0.39 20.20 -5.31
C ASP A 271 -0.82 20.06 -6.78
N ILE A 272 -1.41 18.92 -7.11
CA ILE A 272 -1.83 18.65 -8.47
C ILE A 272 -3.11 19.43 -8.76
N MET A 273 -2.98 20.46 -9.59
CA MET A 273 -4.11 21.30 -10.01
C MET A 273 -4.80 20.71 -11.24
N ARG A 274 -6.11 20.54 -11.15
CA ARG A 274 -6.94 20.00 -12.24
C ARG A 274 -8.21 20.80 -12.42
N THR A 275 -8.41 21.30 -13.63
CA THR A 275 -9.63 22.02 -13.99
C THR A 275 -10.62 21.04 -14.60
N VAL A 276 -11.72 20.78 -13.89
CA VAL A 276 -12.78 19.89 -14.38
C VAL A 276 -14.03 20.70 -14.77
N PRO A 277 -14.71 20.32 -15.87
CA PRO A 277 -15.95 20.98 -16.25
C PRO A 277 -17.07 20.62 -15.27
N SER A 278 -17.79 21.65 -14.81
CA SER A 278 -19.05 21.54 -14.06
C SER A 278 -20.22 21.49 -15.03
N PRO A 279 -21.09 20.46 -14.92
CA PRO A 279 -22.30 20.40 -15.73
C PRO A 279 -23.40 21.39 -15.28
N PHE A 280 -23.18 22.19 -14.23
CA PHE A 280 -24.20 23.05 -13.60
C PHE A 280 -23.90 24.56 -13.68
N GLY A 281 -23.48 25.07 -14.83
CA GLY A 281 -23.52 26.53 -15.01
C GLY A 281 -24.96 27.02 -15.05
N ALA A 282 -25.24 28.10 -14.31
CA ALA A 282 -26.48 28.83 -14.47
C ALA A 282 -26.58 29.25 -15.95
N ASN A 283 -27.68 28.87 -16.62
CA ASN A 283 -27.96 29.17 -18.04
C ASN A 283 -27.28 28.28 -19.09
N GLY A 284 -26.74 27.12 -18.73
CA GLY A 284 -26.16 26.16 -19.70
C GLY A 284 -24.73 26.49 -20.14
N GLU A 285 -24.07 27.43 -19.47
CA GLU A 285 -22.63 27.64 -19.59
C GLU A 285 -21.87 26.50 -18.92
N THR A 286 -20.76 26.05 -19.52
CA THR A 286 -19.86 25.11 -18.84
C THR A 286 -18.98 25.92 -17.89
N VAL A 287 -19.29 25.90 -16.60
CA VAL A 287 -18.42 26.49 -15.57
C VAL A 287 -17.33 25.47 -15.26
N SER A 288 -16.08 25.87 -15.13
CA SER A 288 -15.02 24.96 -14.70
C SER A 288 -14.65 25.21 -13.25
N ILE A 289 -14.31 24.16 -12.49
CA ILE A 289 -13.70 24.32 -11.17
C ILE A 289 -12.29 23.75 -11.18
N THR A 290 -11.44 24.33 -10.35
CA THR A 290 -10.09 23.81 -10.12
C THR A 290 -10.07 22.97 -8.85
N LEU A 291 -9.74 21.70 -9.00
CA LEU A 291 -9.47 20.74 -7.93
C LEU A 291 -7.97 20.77 -7.62
N ALA A 292 -7.62 20.75 -6.35
CA ALA A 292 -6.26 20.58 -5.88
C ALA A 292 -6.16 19.20 -5.22
N PHE A 293 -5.44 18.26 -5.85
CA PHE A 293 -5.08 17.01 -5.20
C PHE A 293 -3.88 17.26 -4.28
N PRO A 294 -4.00 16.98 -2.96
CA PRO A 294 -3.03 17.43 -1.97
C PRO A 294 -1.79 16.54 -1.92
N LEU A 295 -1.00 16.55 -3.01
CA LEU A 295 0.20 15.74 -3.21
C LEU A 295 1.26 16.05 -2.14
N ARG A 296 1.40 17.33 -1.77
CA ARG A 296 2.31 17.74 -0.68
C ARG A 296 2.00 17.01 0.62
N GLN A 297 0.73 16.96 0.99
CA GLN A 297 0.28 16.31 2.22
C GLN A 297 0.51 14.79 2.16
N LEU A 298 0.27 14.18 1.00
CA LEU A 298 0.54 12.76 0.79
C LEU A 298 2.03 12.43 0.99
N VAL A 299 2.93 13.17 0.35
CA VAL A 299 4.37 12.93 0.47
C VAL A 299 4.82 13.12 1.93
N ALA A 300 4.35 14.17 2.62
CA ALA A 300 4.66 14.39 4.03
C ALA A 300 4.21 13.21 4.92
N LEU A 301 3.00 12.68 4.70
CA LEU A 301 2.48 11.52 5.43
C LEU A 301 3.28 10.25 5.14
N LEU A 302 3.66 10.01 3.88
CA LEU A 302 4.47 8.86 3.51
C LEU A 302 5.83 8.88 4.21
N GLN A 303 6.50 10.04 4.25
CA GLN A 303 7.77 10.18 4.97
C GLN A 303 7.61 9.97 6.48
N GLN A 304 6.57 10.53 7.09
CA GLN A 304 6.30 10.34 8.52
C GLN A 304 5.99 8.88 8.85
N LYS A 305 5.11 8.23 8.06
CA LYS A 305 4.74 6.83 8.27
C LYS A 305 5.93 5.91 8.07
N ARG A 306 6.81 6.20 7.10
CA ARG A 306 8.06 5.44 6.90
C ARG A 306 8.94 5.46 8.15
N MET A 307 9.15 6.63 8.76
CA MET A 307 9.91 6.77 10.01
C MET A 307 9.28 5.98 11.17
N GLN A 308 7.94 5.96 11.23
CA GLN A 308 7.24 5.16 12.23
C GLN A 308 7.45 3.65 12.00
N VAL A 309 7.37 3.20 10.74
CA VAL A 309 7.58 1.79 10.38
C VAL A 309 9.01 1.36 10.67
N GLU A 310 9.99 2.24 10.43
CA GLU A 310 11.39 2.03 10.81
C GLU A 310 11.51 1.73 12.32
N TYR A 311 10.91 2.60 13.14
CA TYR A 311 10.92 2.42 14.59
C TYR A 311 10.18 1.14 15.02
N ASP A 312 9.02 0.84 14.43
CA ASP A 312 8.25 -0.37 14.71
C ASP A 312 9.05 -1.65 14.38
N ARG A 313 9.83 -1.62 13.28
CA ARG A 313 10.72 -2.72 12.89
C ARG A 313 11.87 -2.88 13.89
N VAL A 314 12.45 -1.78 14.38
CA VAL A 314 13.48 -1.85 15.46
C VAL A 314 12.88 -2.46 16.72
N ALA A 315 11.69 -2.00 17.13
CA ALA A 315 11.00 -2.52 18.32
C ALA A 315 10.68 -4.02 18.20
N LEU A 316 10.36 -4.49 17.00
CA LEU A 316 10.20 -5.92 16.72
C LEU A 316 11.49 -6.71 16.91
N CYS A 317 12.62 -6.22 16.37
CA CYS A 317 13.92 -6.85 16.59
C CYS A 317 14.28 -6.90 18.08
N VAL A 318 14.04 -5.82 18.82
CA VAL A 318 14.25 -5.75 20.27
C VAL A 318 13.38 -6.75 21.02
N ALA A 319 12.08 -6.78 20.73
CA ALA A 319 11.16 -7.71 21.37
C ALA A 319 11.58 -9.17 21.15
N LYS A 320 12.05 -9.49 19.93
CA LYS A 320 12.59 -10.81 19.60
C LYS A 320 13.83 -11.14 20.43
N LYS A 321 14.81 -10.24 20.52
CA LYS A 321 16.04 -10.45 21.33
C LYS A 321 15.76 -10.54 22.83
N GLN A 322 14.73 -9.83 23.33
CA GLN A 322 14.28 -9.95 24.72
C GLN A 322 13.39 -11.18 24.99
N GLY A 323 13.09 -12.01 23.98
CA GLY A 323 12.19 -13.16 24.14
C GLY A 323 10.74 -12.78 24.45
N ARG A 324 10.35 -11.52 24.26
CA ARG A 324 8.98 -11.04 24.47
C ARG A 324 8.13 -11.41 23.26
N ARG A 325 7.33 -12.48 23.35
CA ARG A 325 6.26 -12.73 22.38
C ARG A 325 5.21 -11.62 22.54
N ARG A 326 4.82 -10.97 21.42
CA ARG A 326 3.75 -9.95 21.40
C ARG A 326 2.53 -10.46 22.20
N SER A 327 2.15 -9.70 23.22
CA SER A 327 0.90 -9.87 23.98
C SER A 327 -0.29 -9.37 23.17
#